data_AF-A0A952TPB6-F1
#
_entry.id   AF-A0A952TPB6-F1
#
_cell.length_a   1.000
_cell.length_b   1.000
_cell.length_c   1.000
_cell.angle_alpha   90.00
_cell.angle_beta   90.00
_cell.angle_gamma   90.00
#
_symmetry.space_group_name_H-M   'P 1'
#
loop_
_entity.id
_entity.type
_entity.pdbx_description
1 polymer ?
#
loop_
_entity_poly.entity_id
_entity_poly.type
_entity_poly.pdbx_seq_one_letter_code
_entity_poly.pdbx_strand_id
1 'polypeptide(L)'
;MSAPHSKRRQQIICRCNNVTRETIEKAIVDGCHTLNEIFDATTAGVGPCGGSCRRKLAPMLKHYLETGTFPEKIVEDLTGKAPAPGTSTPESDET
;
A
#
# COMPACT_ATOMS: atom_id res chain seq x y z
N MET A 1 -14.49 -16.35 20.35
CA MET A 1 -13.78 -16.33 19.05
C MET A 1 -12.99 -15.02 18.96
N SER A 2 -11.72 -14.99 19.38
CA SER A 2 -10.92 -13.76 19.38
C SER A 2 -9.56 -14.04 18.77
N ALA A 3 -9.46 -13.85 17.45
CA ALA A 3 -8.22 -14.00 16.70
C ALA A 3 -7.27 -12.81 16.98
N PRO A 4 -5.94 -13.02 16.92
CA PRO A 4 -4.90 -12.07 17.39
C PRO A 4 -4.70 -10.89 16.41
N HIS A 5 -5.72 -10.06 16.22
CA HIS A 5 -5.75 -9.03 15.16
C HIS A 5 -5.23 -7.64 15.60
N SER A 6 -4.89 -7.41 16.87
CA SER A 6 -4.57 -6.06 17.37
C SER A 6 -3.26 -5.48 16.82
N LYS A 7 -2.22 -6.30 16.60
CA LYS A 7 -0.92 -5.79 16.10
C LYS A 7 -0.96 -5.31 14.64
N ARG A 8 -1.92 -5.79 13.84
CA ARG A 8 -2.00 -5.43 12.41
C ARG A 8 -2.62 -4.05 12.18
N ARG A 9 -3.55 -3.63 13.04
CA ARG A 9 -4.22 -2.32 12.95
C ARG A 9 -3.26 -1.16 13.24
N GLN A 10 -2.30 -1.37 14.15
CA GLN A 10 -1.29 -0.38 14.53
C GLN A 10 -0.13 -0.23 13.51
N GLN A 11 -0.12 -1.01 12.43
CA GLN A 11 0.95 -0.91 11.44
C GLN A 11 0.92 0.45 10.74
N ILE A 12 2.04 1.18 10.77
CA ILE A 12 2.16 2.47 10.08
C ILE A 12 2.30 2.24 8.56
N ILE A 13 1.37 2.79 7.79
CA ILE A 13 1.34 2.72 6.33
C ILE A 13 2.05 3.92 5.71
N CYS A 14 1.74 5.12 6.19
CA CYS A 14 2.42 6.35 5.80
C CYS A 14 3.36 6.79 6.92
N ARG A 15 4.67 6.63 6.73
CA ARG A 15 5.65 6.99 7.76
C ARG A 15 5.81 8.49 7.93
N CYS A 16 5.73 9.27 6.85
CA CYS A 16 5.92 10.72 6.89
C CYS A 16 4.79 11.46 7.61
N ASN A 17 3.54 11.00 7.42
CA ASN A 17 2.37 11.59 8.06
C ASN A 17 1.86 10.74 9.24
N ASN A 18 2.65 9.75 9.67
CA ASN A 18 2.35 8.84 10.77
C ASN A 18 0.94 8.20 10.72
N VAL A 19 0.49 7.81 9.51
CA VAL A 19 -0.84 7.24 9.28
C VAL A 19 -0.79 5.73 9.44
N THR A 20 -1.65 5.19 10.30
CA THR A 20 -1.76 3.76 10.58
C THR A 20 -2.74 3.06 9.64
N ARG A 21 -2.66 1.73 9.59
CA ARG A 21 -3.60 0.89 8.85
C ARG A 21 -5.03 1.13 9.30
N GLU A 22 -5.25 1.20 10.61
CA GLU A 22 -6.57 1.47 11.19
C GLU A 22 -7.20 2.76 10.65
N THR A 23 -6.40 3.83 10.53
CA THR A 23 -6.87 5.11 9.99
C THR A 23 -7.34 4.97 8.54
N ILE A 24 -6.60 4.21 7.72
CA ILE A 24 -6.98 3.95 6.32
C ILE A 24 -8.23 3.09 6.23
N GLU A 25 -8.29 2.00 7.00
CA GLU A 25 -9.46 1.10 7.04
C GLU A 25 -10.70 1.88 7.46
N LYS A 26 -10.59 2.73 8.48
CA LYS A 26 -11.67 3.60 8.92
C LYS A 26 -12.13 4.55 7.81
N ALA A 27 -11.22 5.23 7.12
CA ALA A 27 -11.59 6.11 6.01
C ALA A 27 -12.36 5.39 4.89
N ILE A 28 -11.94 4.16 4.56
CA ILE A 28 -12.63 3.33 3.57
C ILE A 28 -14.04 2.93 4.03
N VAL A 29 -14.19 2.57 5.32
CA VAL A 29 -15.50 2.25 5.92
C VAL A 29 -16.40 3.48 6.01
N ASP A 30 -15.82 4.65 6.27
CA ASP A 30 -16.52 5.94 6.34
C ASP A 30 -17.03 6.41 4.94
N GLY A 31 -16.67 5.69 3.87
CA GLY A 31 -17.19 5.93 2.52
C GLY A 31 -16.15 6.36 1.49
N CYS A 32 -14.85 6.28 1.79
CA CYS A 32 -13.81 6.54 0.80
C CYS A 32 -13.71 5.35 -0.18
N HIS A 33 -14.12 5.57 -1.42
CA HIS A 33 -14.07 4.58 -2.51
C HIS A 33 -12.94 4.85 -3.51
N THR A 34 -12.24 5.99 -3.38
CA THR A 34 -11.11 6.34 -4.25
C THR A 34 -9.84 6.66 -3.46
N LEU A 35 -8.69 6.56 -4.12
CA LEU A 35 -7.40 6.90 -3.51
C LEU A 35 -7.32 8.37 -3.10
N ASN A 36 -7.87 9.28 -3.91
CA ASN A 36 -7.86 10.71 -3.62
C ASN A 36 -8.67 11.01 -2.35
N GLU A 37 -9.86 10.42 -2.20
CA GLU A 37 -10.66 10.56 -0.97
C GLU A 37 -9.89 10.06 0.27
N ILE A 38 -9.17 8.94 0.15
CA ILE A 38 -8.32 8.46 1.24
C ILE A 38 -7.20 9.47 1.55
N PHE A 39 -6.58 10.08 0.54
CA PHE A 39 -5.52 11.08 0.76
C PHE A 39 -6.07 12.34 1.41
N ASP A 40 -7.25 12.79 1.00
CA ASP A 40 -7.92 13.96 1.58
C ASP A 40 -8.37 13.68 3.02
N ALA A 41 -8.91 12.50 3.29
CA ALA A 41 -9.39 12.11 4.61
C ALA A 41 -8.27 11.79 5.61
N THR A 42 -7.16 11.20 5.16
CA THR A 42 -6.10 10.67 6.05
C THR A 42 -4.76 11.37 5.92
N THR A 43 -4.59 12.26 4.95
CA THR A 43 -3.30 12.88 4.57
C THR A 43 -2.25 11.85 4.12
N ALA A 44 -2.58 10.56 4.01
CA ALA A 44 -1.67 9.57 3.46
C ALA A 44 -1.40 9.87 1.97
N GLY A 45 -0.23 9.51 1.47
CA GLY A 45 0.10 9.68 0.06
C GLY A 45 0.50 11.10 -0.35
N VAL A 46 0.26 12.14 0.45
CA VAL A 46 0.69 13.52 0.17
C VAL A 46 1.75 13.95 1.18
N GLY A 47 3.02 13.99 0.77
CA GLY A 47 4.11 14.34 1.66
C GLY A 47 5.46 14.41 0.96
N PRO A 48 6.51 14.86 1.66
CA PRO A 48 7.84 15.10 1.09
C PRO A 48 8.49 13.82 0.53
N CYS A 49 8.01 12.64 0.95
CA CYS A 49 8.47 11.35 0.41
C CYS A 49 7.90 10.98 -0.96
N GLY A 50 7.10 11.85 -1.59
CA GLY A 50 6.51 11.61 -2.91
C GLY A 50 5.41 10.54 -2.92
N GLY A 51 4.83 10.20 -1.76
CA GLY A 51 3.70 9.28 -1.69
C GLY A 51 4.04 7.81 -1.91
N SER A 52 5.19 7.34 -1.42
CA SER A 52 5.58 5.92 -1.51
C SER A 52 4.53 4.93 -0.99
N CYS A 53 3.75 5.34 0.02
CA CYS A 53 2.63 4.57 0.56
C CYS A 53 1.45 4.38 -0.41
N ARG A 54 1.33 5.16 -1.50
CA ARG A 54 0.25 5.01 -2.49
C ARG A 54 0.22 3.61 -3.13
N ARG A 55 1.40 2.99 -3.31
CA ARG A 55 1.53 1.62 -3.85
C ARG A 55 1.01 0.53 -2.91
N LYS A 56 0.91 0.84 -1.62
CA LYS A 56 0.28 -0.03 -0.60
C LYS A 56 -1.24 0.15 -0.58
N LEU A 57 -1.69 1.40 -0.74
CA LEU A 57 -3.09 1.79 -0.62
C LEU A 57 -3.91 1.33 -1.83
N ALA A 58 -3.35 1.42 -3.04
CA ALA A 58 -4.03 0.99 -4.27
C ALA A 58 -4.52 -0.47 -4.24
N PRO A 59 -3.67 -1.48 -3.97
CA PRO A 59 -4.13 -2.87 -3.91
C PRO A 59 -5.05 -3.14 -2.71
N MET A 60 -4.84 -2.45 -1.58
CA MET A 60 -5.71 -2.57 -0.40
C MET A 60 -7.13 -2.08 -0.70
N LEU A 61 -7.28 -0.89 -1.27
CA LEU A 61 -8.58 -0.32 -1.64
C LEU A 61 -9.27 -1.19 -2.69
N LYS A 62 -8.54 -1.60 -3.74
CA LYS A 62 -9.08 -2.48 -4.78
C LYS A 62 -9.64 -3.78 -4.19
N HIS A 63 -8.90 -4.45 -3.31
CA HIS A 63 -9.34 -5.67 -2.66
C HIS A 63 -10.62 -5.46 -1.82
N TYR A 64 -10.70 -4.34 -1.11
CA TYR A 64 -11.90 -4.00 -0.35
C TYR A 64 -13.12 -3.76 -1.24
N LEU A 65 -12.96 -3.04 -2.36
CA LEU A 65 -14.04 -2.80 -3.31
C LEU A 65 -14.52 -4.09 -3.99
N GLU A 66 -13.63 -5.05 -4.21
CA GLU A 66 -13.94 -6.34 -4.85
C GLU A 66 -14.55 -7.36 -3.88
N THR A 67 -14.05 -7.43 -2.64
CA THR A 67 -14.41 -8.50 -1.68
C THR A 67 -15.24 -8.02 -0.49
N GLY A 68 -15.29 -6.72 -0.22
CA GLY A 68 -15.85 -6.14 0.99
C GLY A 68 -15.02 -6.40 2.26
N THR A 69 -13.80 -6.92 2.13
CA THR A 69 -12.92 -7.25 3.27
C THR A 69 -11.52 -6.68 3.10
N PHE A 70 -10.78 -6.54 4.21
CA PHE A 70 -9.41 -6.05 4.18
C PHE A 70 -8.40 -7.22 4.12
N PRO A 71 -7.35 -7.14 3.29
CA PRO A 71 -6.39 -8.23 3.18
C PRO A 71 -5.59 -8.40 4.47
N GLU A 72 -5.18 -9.61 4.85
CA GLU A 72 -4.38 -9.77 6.08
C GLU A 72 -2.98 -9.16 5.98
N LYS A 73 -2.39 -9.14 4.79
CA LYS A 73 -1.06 -8.59 4.50
C LYS A 73 -1.16 -7.57 3.38
N ILE A 74 -0.52 -6.42 3.56
CA ILE A 74 -0.42 -5.40 2.52
C ILE A 74 0.78 -5.72 1.66
N VAL A 75 0.51 -6.19 0.44
CA VAL A 75 1.56 -6.41 -0.56
C VAL A 75 1.73 -5.10 -1.33
N GLU A 76 2.95 -4.59 -1.37
CA GLU A 76 3.29 -3.50 -2.28
C GLU A 76 3.36 -4.05 -3.69
N ASP A 77 2.51 -3.53 -4.58
CA ASP A 77 2.68 -3.80 -5.99
C ASP A 77 3.91 -3.01 -6.49
N LEU A 78 5.00 -3.73 -6.76
CA LEU A 78 6.26 -3.18 -7.25
C LEU A 78 6.37 -3.25 -8.78
N THR A 79 5.32 -3.67 -9.50
CA THR A 79 5.37 -3.97 -10.94
C THR A 79 5.55 -2.75 -11.86
N GLY A 80 5.80 -1.55 -11.30
CA GLY A 80 6.07 -0.31 -12.05
C GLY A 80 7.44 0.33 -11.78
N LYS A 81 8.32 -0.27 -10.98
CA LYS A 81 9.73 0.15 -10.95
C LYS A 81 10.48 -0.83 -11.84
N ALA A 82 10.94 -0.36 -13.01
CA ALA A 82 11.88 -1.13 -13.82
C ALA A 82 12.95 -1.73 -12.87
N PRO A 83 13.26 -3.04 -12.96
CA PRO A 83 14.41 -3.57 -12.23
C PRO A 83 15.60 -2.69 -12.61
N ALA A 84 16.43 -2.33 -11.62
CA ALA A 84 17.65 -1.60 -11.88
C ALA A 84 18.42 -2.28 -13.04
N PRO A 85 18.90 -1.56 -14.06
CA PRO A 85 19.80 -2.16 -15.04
C PRO A 85 21.11 -2.46 -14.31
N GLY A 86 21.27 -3.71 -13.88
CA GLY A 86 22.32 -4.08 -12.94
C GLY A 86 22.31 -5.55 -12.53
N THR A 87 22.12 -6.46 -13.49
CA THR A 87 22.70 -7.81 -13.40
C THR A 87 23.61 -7.97 -14.59
N SER A 88 24.88 -7.68 -14.36
CA SER A 88 26.02 -8.01 -15.19
C SER A 88 26.11 -9.52 -15.47
N THR A 89 26.02 -9.87 -16.76
CA THR A 89 26.73 -10.94 -17.52
C THR A 89 26.59 -12.43 -17.09
N PRO A 90 26.75 -13.45 -17.97
CA PRO A 90 27.75 -13.60 -19.05
C PRO A 90 27.13 -13.56 -20.46
N GLU A 91 27.73 -12.80 -21.38
CA GLU A 91 28.80 -13.22 -22.31
C GLU A 91 28.22 -14.08 -23.45
N SER A 92 28.16 -13.43 -24.61
CA SER A 92 27.96 -14.04 -25.91
C SER A 92 29.05 -15.07 -26.16
N ASP A 93 28.69 -16.29 -26.53
CA ASP A 93 29.52 -17.07 -27.45
C ASP A 93 28.58 -17.81 -28.41
N GLU A 94 28.38 -17.12 -29.54
CA GLU A 94 28.03 -17.73 -30.81
C GLU A 94 29.35 -18.28 -31.37
N THR A 95 29.55 -19.60 -31.37
CA THR A 95 30.14 -20.40 -32.46
C THR A 95 29.94 -21.90 -32.20
#